data_AF-A0A2V9JRG0-F1
#
_entry.id   AF-A0A2V9JRG0-F1
#
_cell.length_a   1.000
_cell.length_b   1.000
_cell.length_c   1.000
_cell.angle_alpha   90.00
_cell.angle_beta   90.00
_cell.angle_gamma   90.00
#
_symmetry.space_group_name_H-M   'P 1'
#
loop_
_entity.id
_entity.type
_entity.pdbx_description
1 polymer ?
#
loop_
_entity_poly.entity_id
_entity_poly.type
_entity_poly.pdbx_seq_one_letter_code
_entity_poly.pdbx_strand_id
1 'polypeptide(L)'
;THKQILARMLNNLKGSYFRRRNFSKVLTMVELALAIDPGSPHDVRDRGMVYFLMGRHREALGDLEAYLSLSPPDDPQARQVRQALARIRAMMN
;
A
#
# COMPACT_ATOMS: atom_id res chain seq x y z
N THR A 1 19.52 -1.90 -13.92
CA THR A 1 19.06 -0.70 -14.66
C THR A 1 18.83 0.46 -13.69
N HIS A 2 18.74 1.71 -14.18
CA HIS A 2 18.42 2.86 -13.32
C HIS A 2 17.09 2.69 -12.55
N LYS A 3 16.07 2.08 -13.19
CA LYS A 3 14.78 1.77 -12.55
C LYS A 3 14.93 0.84 -11.33
N GLN A 4 15.75 -0.21 -11.42
CA GLN A 4 16.00 -1.12 -10.29
C GLN A 4 16.72 -0.43 -9.13
N ILE A 5 17.67 0.47 -9.42
CA ILE A 5 18.35 1.26 -8.40
C ILE A 5 17.34 2.18 -7.69
N LEU A 6 16.50 2.87 -8.46
CA LEU A 6 15.46 3.74 -7.92
C LEU A 6 14.45 2.98 -7.06
N ALA A 7 13.95 1.83 -7.53
CA ALA A 7 13.04 0.97 -6.76
C ALA A 7 13.66 0.54 -5.41
N ARG A 8 14.94 0.16 -5.41
CA ARG A 8 15.64 -0.21 -4.17
C ARG A 8 15.80 0.97 -3.21
N MET A 9 16.11 2.16 -3.73
CA MET A 9 16.21 3.38 -2.90
C MET A 9 14.84 3.75 -2.29
N LEU A 10 13.77 3.73 -3.10
CA LEU A 10 12.42 3.99 -2.62
C LEU A 10 11.98 3.00 -1.55
N ASN A 11 12.28 1.71 -1.73
CA ASN A 11 11.98 0.68 -0.72
C ASN A 11 12.75 0.91 0.59
N ASN A 12 14.02 1.27 0.52
CA ASN A 12 14.83 1.59 1.71
C ASN A 12 14.28 2.81 2.46
N LEU A 13 13.91 3.88 1.73
CA LEU A 13 13.31 5.08 2.31
C LEU A 13 11.93 4.78 2.90
N LYS A 14 11.09 4.05 2.18
CA LYS A 14 9.76 3.59 2.62
C LYS A 14 9.87 2.88 3.97
N GLY A 15 10.76 1.89 4.09
CA GLY A 15 11.00 1.17 5.34
C GLY A 15 11.53 2.06 6.47
N SER A 16 12.44 2.99 6.16
CA SER A 16 12.99 3.94 7.15
C SER A 16 11.92 4.87 7.73
N TYR A 17 11.09 5.46 6.86
CA TYR A 17 9.99 6.33 7.29
C TYR A 17 8.88 5.54 8.00
N PHE A 18 8.61 4.31 7.58
CA PHE A 18 7.62 3.45 8.23
C PHE A 18 8.01 3.14 9.68
N ARG A 19 9.29 2.79 9.93
CA ARG A 19 9.79 2.58 11.31
C ARG A 19 9.66 3.82 12.20
N ARG A 20 9.74 5.01 11.60
CA ARG A 20 9.53 6.30 12.30
C ARG A 20 8.06 6.72 12.36
N ARG A 21 7.13 5.88 11.86
CA ARG A 21 5.70 6.17 11.73
C ARG A 21 5.39 7.46 10.97
N ASN A 22 6.29 7.91 10.09
CA ASN A 22 6.06 9.08 9.24
C ASN A 22 5.28 8.66 7.98
N PHE A 23 3.98 8.39 8.15
CA PHE A 23 3.14 7.82 7.11
C PHE A 23 2.95 8.73 5.90
N SER A 24 3.02 10.05 6.08
CA SER A 24 3.04 11.02 4.96
C SER A 24 4.23 10.77 4.03
N LYS A 25 5.44 10.58 4.58
CA LYS A 25 6.62 10.25 3.76
C LYS A 25 6.56 8.84 3.18
N VAL A 26 6.00 7.87 3.91
CA VAL A 26 5.77 6.52 3.36
C VAL A 26 4.86 6.59 2.13
N LEU A 27 3.76 7.33 2.22
CA LEU A 27 2.83 7.54 1.11
C LEU A 27 3.55 8.10 -0.12
N THR A 28 4.35 9.15 0.05
CA THR A 28 5.15 9.72 -1.06
C THR A 28 6.05 8.68 -1.72
N MET A 29 6.69 7.79 -0.95
CA MET A 29 7.57 6.76 -1.53
C MET A 29 6.76 5.73 -2.33
N VAL A 30 5.56 5.37 -1.85
CA VAL A 30 4.66 4.45 -2.56
C VAL A 30 4.11 5.09 -3.83
N GLU A 31 3.73 6.37 -3.80
CA GLU A 31 3.27 7.10 -4.98
C GLU A 31 4.35 7.22 -6.05
N LEU A 32 5.61 7.47 -5.65
CA LEU A 32 6.74 7.46 -6.57
C LEU A 32 7.01 6.06 -7.14
N ALA A 33 6.83 5.01 -6.35
CA ALA A 33 6.94 3.63 -6.85
C ALA A 33 5.86 3.32 -7.90
N LEU A 34 4.62 3.71 -7.63
CA LEU A 34 3.49 3.57 -8.57
C LEU A 34 3.65 4.44 -9.82
N ALA A 35 4.36 5.57 -9.75
CA ALA A 35 4.69 6.36 -10.93
C ALA A 35 5.69 5.64 -11.86
N ILE A 36 6.51 4.74 -11.32
CA ILE A 36 7.48 3.92 -12.08
C ILE A 36 6.79 2.67 -12.65
N ASP A 37 5.96 2.02 -11.84
CA ASP A 37 5.16 0.85 -12.22
C ASP A 37 3.72 0.99 -11.71
N PRO A 38 2.82 1.57 -12.52
CA PRO A 38 1.42 1.76 -12.15
C PRO A 38 0.65 0.46 -11.95
N GLY A 39 1.16 -0.66 -12.48
CA GLY A 39 0.50 -1.97 -12.44
C GLY A 39 0.84 -2.79 -11.21
N SER A 40 1.75 -2.34 -10.33
CA SER A 40 2.23 -3.08 -9.17
C SER A 40 1.11 -3.29 -8.12
N PRO A 41 0.55 -4.52 -7.97
CA PRO A 41 -0.47 -4.76 -6.96
C PRO A 41 0.10 -4.58 -5.55
N HIS A 42 1.39 -4.88 -5.37
CA HIS A 42 2.08 -4.72 -4.09
C HIS A 42 2.14 -3.26 -3.64
N ASP A 43 2.43 -2.32 -4.55
CA ASP A 43 2.48 -0.91 -4.19
C ASP A 43 1.07 -0.31 -4.02
N VAL A 44 0.07 -0.78 -4.77
CA VAL A 44 -1.35 -0.44 -4.53
C VAL A 44 -1.79 -0.89 -3.13
N ARG A 45 -1.47 -2.13 -2.74
CA ARG A 45 -1.72 -2.62 -1.38
C ARG A 45 -1.04 -1.78 -0.32
N ASP A 46 0.25 -1.49 -0.50
CA ASP A 46 1.01 -0.69 0.45
C ASP A 46 0.40 0.70 0.62
N ARG A 47 -0.08 1.32 -0.47
CA ARG A 47 -0.78 2.61 -0.44
C ARG A 47 -2.08 2.51 0.37
N GLY A 48 -2.89 1.48 0.11
CA GLY A 48 -4.12 1.22 0.86
C GLY A 48 -3.87 1.01 2.36
N MET A 49 -2.83 0.26 2.72
CA MET A 49 -2.44 0.06 4.12
C MET A 49 -1.95 1.34 4.79
N VAL A 50 -1.21 2.19 4.07
CA VAL A 50 -0.76 3.49 4.58
C VAL A 50 -1.93 4.45 4.76
N TYR A 51 -2.88 4.49 3.82
CA TYR A 51 -4.12 5.24 3.98
C TYR A 51 -4.91 4.78 5.21
N PHE A 52 -5.00 3.48 5.45
CA PHE A 52 -5.65 2.94 6.64
C PHE A 52 -4.98 3.44 7.92
N LEU A 53 -3.64 3.42 7.99
CA LEU A 53 -2.85 3.92 9.13
C LEU A 53 -2.98 5.44 9.33
N MET A 54 -3.31 6.18 8.27
CA MET A 54 -3.55 7.63 8.32
C MET A 54 -5.02 7.99 8.63
N GLY A 55 -5.91 7.00 8.84
CA GLY A 55 -7.35 7.24 9.03
C GLY A 55 -8.10 7.61 7.75
N ARG A 56 -7.45 7.49 6.59
CA ARG A 56 -8.03 7.78 5.27
C ARG A 56 -8.79 6.57 4.75
N HIS A 57 -9.89 6.25 5.44
CA HIS A 57 -10.61 4.98 5.30
C HIS A 57 -11.23 4.75 3.92
N ARG A 58 -11.74 5.80 3.27
CA ARG A 58 -12.32 5.69 1.91
C ARG A 58 -11.26 5.35 0.87
N GLU A 59 -10.13 6.04 0.89
CA GLU A 59 -9.03 5.76 -0.03
C GLU A 59 -8.40 4.40 0.24
N ALA A 60 -8.27 4.03 1.52
CA ALA A 60 -7.80 2.71 1.91
C ALA A 60 -8.70 1.59 1.37
N LEU A 61 -10.03 1.76 1.44
CA LEU A 61 -10.98 0.79 0.93
C LEU A 61 -10.78 0.55 -0.57
N GLY A 62 -10.72 1.62 -1.37
CA GLY A 62 -10.56 1.53 -2.82
C GLY A 62 -9.26 0.82 -3.23
N ASP A 63 -8.12 1.20 -2.65
CA ASP A 63 -6.83 0.58 -2.99
C ASP A 63 -6.76 -0.89 -2.56
N LEU A 64 -7.28 -1.23 -1.38
CA LEU A 64 -7.25 -2.60 -0.88
C LEU A 64 -8.20 -3.53 -1.65
N GLU A 65 -9.34 -3.04 -2.12
CA GLU A 65 -10.24 -3.77 -3.03
C GLU A 65 -9.63 -3.95 -4.42
N ALA A 66 -8.95 -2.91 -4.95
CA ALA A 66 -8.22 -3.01 -6.20
C ALA A 66 -7.11 -4.06 -6.11
N TYR A 67 -6.34 -4.09 -5.02
CA TYR A 67 -5.32 -5.11 -4.80
C TYR A 67 -5.90 -6.54 -4.85
N LEU A 68 -7.02 -6.80 -4.17
CA LEU A 68 -7.65 -8.13 -4.18
C LEU A 68 -8.19 -8.52 -5.57
N SER A 69 -8.53 -7.54 -6.40
CA SER A 69 -9.00 -7.77 -7.78
C SER A 69 -7.85 -8.05 -8.75
N LEU A 70 -6.66 -7.50 -8.48
CA LEU A 70 -5.47 -7.64 -9.31
C LEU A 70 -4.60 -8.85 -8.93
N SER A 71 -4.72 -9.35 -7.70
CA SER A 71 -3.83 -10.38 -7.17
C SER A 71 -4.39 -11.79 -7.35
N PRO A 72 -3.52 -12.81 -7.49
CA PRO A 72 -3.95 -14.20 -7.51
C PRO A 72 -4.78 -14.59 -6.28
N PRO A 73 -5.77 -15.50 -6.41
CA PRO A 73 -6.63 -15.91 -5.29
C PRO A 73 -5.86 -16.48 -4.08
N ASP A 74 -4.71 -17.09 -4.33
CA ASP A 74 -3.80 -17.71 -3.36
C ASP A 74 -2.69 -16.78 -2.85
N ASP A 75 -2.73 -15.49 -3.19
CA ASP A 75 -1.77 -14.51 -2.68
C ASP A 75 -1.76 -14.54 -1.14
N PRO A 76 -0.60 -14.82 -0.50
CA PRO A 76 -0.51 -14.96 0.94
C PRO A 76 -0.88 -13.66 1.69
N GLN A 77 -0.80 -12.49 1.05
CA GLN A 77 -1.18 -11.21 1.67
C GLN A 77 -2.68 -10.90 1.53
N ALA A 78 -3.43 -11.63 0.69
CA ALA A 78 -4.87 -11.43 0.53
C ALA A 78 -5.63 -11.61 1.86
N ARG A 79 -5.18 -12.52 2.74
CA ARG A 79 -5.79 -12.72 4.07
C ARG A 79 -5.69 -11.46 4.92
N GLN A 80 -4.50 -10.86 5.00
CA GLN A 80 -4.27 -9.65 5.77
C GLN A 80 -5.10 -8.48 5.23
N VAL A 81 -5.21 -8.36 3.90
CA VAL A 81 -6.00 -7.29 3.29
C VAL A 81 -7.49 -7.46 3.56
N ARG A 82 -8.04 -8.67 3.49
CA ARG A 82 -9.44 -8.93 3.86
C ARG A 82 -9.73 -8.55 5.32
N GLN A 83 -8.79 -8.80 6.24
CA GLN A 83 -8.92 -8.37 7.63
C GLN A 83 -8.90 -6.84 7.78
N ALA A 84 -8.02 -6.14 7.05
CA ALA A 84 -7.99 -4.68 7.04
C ALA A 84 -9.29 -4.09 6.50
N LEU A 85 -9.82 -4.63 5.40
CA LEU A 85 -11.11 -4.23 4.83
C LEU A 85 -12.28 -4.44 5.80
N ALA A 86 -12.31 -5.57 6.51
CA ALA A 86 -13.33 -5.81 7.54
C ALA A 86 -13.28 -4.75 8.65
N ARG A 87 -12.08 -4.38 9.11
CA ARG A 87 -11.89 -3.31 10.11
C ARG A 87 -12.33 -1.94 9.59
N ILE A 88 -11.95 -1.60 8.36
CA ILE A 88 -12.35 -0.34 7.71
C ILE A 88 -13.87 -0.25 7.65
N ARG A 89 -14.55 -1.29 7.16
CA ARG A 89 -16.01 -1.33 7.05
C ARG A 89 -16.69 -1.20 8.41
N ALA A 90 -16.15 -1.84 9.44
CA ALA A 90 -16.66 -1.70 10.81
C ALA A 90 -16.49 -0.30 11.40
N MET A 91 -15.46 0.46 10.99
CA MET A 91 -15.23 1.85 11.43
C MET A 91 -16.09 2.86 10.67
N MET A 92 -16.65 2.48 9.52
CA MET A 92 -17.45 3.34 8.66
C MET A 92 -18.97 3.18 8.86
N ASN A 93 -19.38 2.18 9.66
CA ASN A 93 -20.75 1.96 10.13
C ASN A 93 -20.96 2.66 11.47
#